data_AF-A0A1Y2T2T1-F1
#
_entry.id   AF-A0A1Y2T2T1-F1
#
_cell.length_a   1.000
_cell.length_b   1.000
_cell.length_c   1.000
_cell.angle_alpha   90.00
_cell.angle_beta   90.00
_cell.angle_gamma   90.00
#
_symmetry.space_group_name_H-M   'P 1'
#
loop_
_entity.id
_entity.type
_entity.pdbx_description
1 polymer ?
#
loop_
_entity_poly.entity_id
_entity_poly.type
_entity_poly.pdbx_seq_one_letter_code
_entity_poly.pdbx_strand_id
1 'polypeptide(L)'
;MTTQHILGWLLIAGVLSGFVFQRSRLCFVSALRDLFLFRALRMTRAMLLLFLLTVTGGATLQAVRGVLVEGFPGPTPAGALAGGAIFAVGMVLAGSCIAGAFWRLGEGQLSQLAVLAGVLAGTWLYVNLPFLTTVTVQETFNAWIAVGLLLLGLMAVAAWERRQPRVGEELPGARRLSWVRAPWAPELGAVVMAVLLVTFMALTGTGWGVSRAFLLTDFSAAAYAGGLLIGGFLGARLGREFRVRGPGGRAPMVIRLLGGVLMGYGARVGWGCT
;
A
#
# COMPACT_ATOMS: atom_id res chain seq x y z
N MET A 1 7.07 15.50 -22.30
CA MET A 1 6.61 14.16 -22.73
C MET A 1 5.10 14.21 -22.88
N THR A 2 4.54 13.70 -23.99
CA THR A 2 3.10 13.70 -24.25
C THR A 2 2.35 12.88 -23.19
N THR A 3 1.21 13.37 -22.73
CA THR A 3 0.36 12.78 -21.68
C THR A 3 0.01 11.30 -21.92
N GLN A 4 -0.04 10.86 -23.19
CA GLN A 4 -0.26 9.46 -23.56
C GLN A 4 0.89 8.51 -23.16
N HIS A 5 2.15 8.95 -23.26
CA HIS A 5 3.29 8.11 -22.84
C HIS A 5 3.36 7.98 -21.31
N ILE A 6 2.96 9.01 -20.57
CA ILE A 6 2.93 8.99 -19.10
C ILE A 6 1.89 7.98 -18.60
N LEU A 7 0.71 7.93 -19.25
CA LEU A 7 -0.33 6.95 -18.94
C LEU A 7 0.12 5.50 -19.19
N GLY A 8 0.83 5.28 -20.31
CA GLY A 8 1.40 3.96 -20.63
C GLY A 8 2.39 3.48 -19.58
N TRP A 9 3.31 4.35 -19.15
CA TRP A 9 4.27 4.03 -18.08
C TRP A 9 3.58 3.78 -16.73
N LEU A 10 2.53 4.54 -16.39
CA LEU A 10 1.72 4.33 -15.18
C LEU A 10 1.02 2.97 -15.16
N LEU A 11 0.45 2.55 -16.30
CA LEU A 11 -0.18 1.23 -16.43
C LEU A 11 0.83 0.11 -16.26
N ILE A 12 1.99 0.21 -16.92
CA ILE A 12 3.05 -0.80 -16.81
C ILE A 12 3.54 -0.88 -15.35
N ALA A 13 3.79 0.27 -14.71
CA ALA A 13 4.20 0.33 -13.31
C ALA A 13 3.14 -0.27 -12.37
N GLY A 14 1.85 -0.01 -12.63
CA GLY A 14 0.73 -0.59 -11.89
C GLY A 14 0.61 -2.11 -12.07
N VAL A 15 0.79 -2.62 -13.29
CA VAL A 15 0.77 -4.07 -13.57
C VAL A 15 1.91 -4.77 -12.86
N LEU A 16 3.12 -4.21 -12.93
CA LEU A 16 4.28 -4.77 -12.24
C LEU A 16 4.12 -4.71 -10.72
N SER A 17 3.65 -3.59 -10.16
CA SER A 17 3.41 -3.49 -8.72
C SER A 17 2.32 -4.43 -8.24
N GLY A 18 1.21 -4.57 -8.97
CA GLY A 18 0.15 -5.53 -8.69
C GLY A 18 0.65 -6.97 -8.69
N PHE A 19 1.50 -7.33 -9.66
CA PHE A 19 2.12 -8.65 -9.73
C PHE A 19 3.03 -8.91 -8.52
N VAL A 20 3.88 -7.95 -8.15
CA VAL A 20 4.79 -8.06 -7.01
C VAL A 20 4.00 -8.19 -5.70
N PHE A 21 2.97 -7.35 -5.49
CA PHE A 21 2.15 -7.38 -4.28
C PHE A 21 1.43 -8.71 -4.09
N GLN A 22 0.89 -9.27 -5.17
CA GLN A 22 0.25 -10.55 -5.11
C GLN A 22 1.23 -11.67 -4.74
N ARG A 23 2.41 -11.69 -5.35
CA ARG A 23 3.41 -12.75 -5.13
C ARG A 23 4.01 -12.72 -3.74
N SER A 24 4.16 -11.52 -3.18
CA SER A 24 4.71 -11.30 -1.84
C SER A 24 3.65 -11.23 -0.75
N ARG A 25 2.35 -11.18 -1.13
CA ARG A 25 1.19 -10.98 -0.25
C ARG A 25 1.36 -9.82 0.74
N LEU A 26 2.10 -8.78 0.35
CA LEU A 26 2.37 -7.62 1.22
C LEU A 26 1.05 -6.90 1.54
N CYS A 27 0.71 -6.86 2.82
CA CYS A 27 -0.47 -6.19 3.33
C CYS A 27 -0.21 -5.72 4.76
N PHE A 28 -0.52 -4.45 5.05
CA PHE A 28 -0.28 -3.84 6.35
C PHE A 28 -1.07 -4.52 7.47
N VAL A 29 -2.31 -4.92 7.17
CA VAL A 29 -3.19 -5.64 8.10
C VAL A 29 -2.60 -7.00 8.48
N SER A 30 -2.06 -7.74 7.51
CA SER A 30 -1.41 -9.03 7.79
C SER A 30 -0.17 -8.83 8.65
N ALA A 31 0.65 -7.82 8.35
CA ALA A 31 1.86 -7.53 9.14
C ALA A 31 1.53 -7.19 10.61
N LEU A 32 0.47 -6.42 10.87
CA LEU A 32 0.02 -6.12 12.23
C LEU A 32 -0.59 -7.33 12.94
N ARG A 33 -1.42 -8.11 12.24
CA ARG A 33 -2.04 -9.31 12.81
C ARG A 33 -0.99 -10.35 13.18
N ASP A 34 -0.01 -10.59 12.31
CA ASP A 34 1.01 -11.60 12.50
C ASP A 34 2.00 -11.19 13.61
N LEU A 35 2.26 -9.88 13.75
CA LEU A 35 3.00 -9.30 14.88
C LEU A 35 2.30 -9.53 16.22
N PHE A 36 0.99 -9.27 16.30
CA PHE A 36 0.27 -9.32 17.58
C PHE A 36 -0.14 -10.75 17.97
N LEU A 37 -0.60 -11.55 17.00
CA LEU A 37 -1.17 -12.87 17.26
C LEU A 37 -0.11 -13.98 17.29
N PHE A 38 0.79 -13.99 16.30
CA PHE A 38 1.79 -15.06 16.12
C PHE A 38 3.19 -14.64 16.59
N ARG A 39 3.36 -13.37 16.99
CA ARG A 39 4.66 -12.75 17.29
C ARG A 39 5.67 -12.90 16.14
N ALA A 40 5.21 -13.14 14.91
CA ALA A 40 6.06 -13.39 13.76
C ALA A 40 6.43 -12.06 13.08
N LEU A 41 7.71 -11.69 13.16
CA LEU A 41 8.20 -10.39 12.68
C LEU A 41 8.52 -10.32 11.18
N ARG A 42 8.42 -11.44 10.46
CA ARG A 42 8.85 -11.54 9.06
C ARG A 42 8.14 -10.53 8.14
N MET A 43 6.81 -10.43 8.25
CA MET A 43 6.02 -9.49 7.44
C MET A 43 6.20 -8.05 7.88
N THR A 44 6.35 -7.81 9.19
CA THR A 44 6.61 -6.48 9.77
C THR A 44 7.96 -5.94 9.31
N ARG A 45 9.00 -6.77 9.32
CA ARG A 45 10.35 -6.43 8.85
C ARG A 45 10.34 -6.09 7.36
N ALA A 46 9.67 -6.90 6.54
CA ALA A 46 9.53 -6.62 5.11
C ALA A 46 8.82 -5.27 4.86
N MET A 47 7.76 -4.97 5.61
CA MET A 47 7.05 -3.69 5.47
C MET A 47 7.89 -2.49 5.92
N LEU A 48 8.63 -2.62 7.03
CA LEU A 48 9.58 -1.60 7.49
C LEU A 48 10.69 -1.36 6.46
N LEU A 49 11.24 -2.42 5.85
CA LEU A 49 12.22 -2.31 4.77
C LEU A 49 11.65 -1.59 3.55
N LEU A 50 10.42 -1.92 3.14
CA LEU A 50 9.72 -1.23 2.05
C LEU A 50 9.63 0.27 2.33
N PHE A 51 9.12 0.67 3.50
CA PHE A 51 8.99 2.08 3.90
C PHE A 51 10.36 2.77 3.99
N LEU A 52 11.36 2.11 4.56
CA LEU A 52 12.71 2.67 4.67
C LEU A 52 13.29 2.96 3.27
N LEU A 53 13.21 2.01 2.35
CA LEU A 53 13.74 2.14 0.99
C LEU A 53 12.99 3.19 0.17
N THR A 54 11.67 3.30 0.31
CA THR A 54 10.88 4.29 -0.43
C THR A 54 11.08 5.70 0.10
N VAL A 55 11.15 5.89 1.43
CA VAL A 55 11.40 7.20 2.04
C VAL A 55 12.82 7.68 1.76
N THR A 56 13.82 6.80 1.91
CA THR A 56 15.23 7.13 1.58
C THR A 56 15.39 7.42 0.09
N GLY A 57 14.81 6.59 -0.78
CA GLY A 57 14.83 6.81 -2.24
C GLY A 57 14.13 8.09 -2.66
N GLY A 58 12.99 8.44 -2.05
CA GLY A 58 12.29 9.70 -2.31
C GLY A 58 13.10 10.92 -1.83
N ALA A 59 13.65 10.87 -0.62
CA ALA A 59 14.43 11.96 -0.04
C ALA A 59 15.72 12.24 -0.84
N THR A 60 16.42 11.18 -1.27
CA THR A 60 17.61 11.30 -2.12
C THR A 60 17.29 11.87 -3.49
N LEU A 61 16.19 11.44 -4.12
CA LEU A 61 15.75 12.00 -5.40
C LEU A 61 15.38 13.48 -5.28
N GLN A 62 14.73 13.87 -4.19
CA GLN A 62 14.38 15.27 -3.91
C GLN A 62 15.64 16.13 -3.73
N ALA A 63 16.65 15.62 -3.02
CA ALA A 63 17.93 16.31 -2.79
C ALA A 63 18.77 16.45 -4.07
N VAL A 64 18.76 15.44 -4.96
CA VAL A 64 19.63 15.41 -6.16
C VAL A 64 19.02 16.10 -7.37
N ARG A 65 17.72 15.89 -7.64
CA ARG A 65 17.10 16.38 -8.88
C ARG A 65 16.32 17.67 -8.71
N GLY A 66 16.20 18.21 -7.49
CA GLY A 66 15.34 19.37 -7.22
C GLY A 66 13.89 19.14 -7.65
N VAL A 67 13.50 17.87 -7.86
CA VAL A 67 12.13 17.48 -8.13
C VAL A 67 11.41 17.79 -6.84
N LEU A 68 10.75 18.95 -6.83
CA LEU A 68 9.71 19.25 -5.89
C LEU A 68 8.69 18.14 -6.10
N VAL A 69 8.83 17.06 -5.32
CA VAL A 69 7.65 16.49 -4.68
C VAL A 69 7.08 17.71 -3.99
N GLU A 70 6.14 18.41 -4.64
CA GLU A 70 5.40 19.46 -3.99
C GLU A 70 5.01 18.85 -2.66
N GLY A 71 5.58 19.41 -1.59
CA GLY A 71 5.31 18.98 -0.24
C GLY A 71 3.83 19.19 -0.10
N PHE A 72 3.06 18.15 -0.36
CA PHE A 72 1.62 18.21 -0.27
C PHE A 72 1.36 18.75 1.13
N PRO A 73 0.59 19.84 1.27
CA PRO A 73 0.39 20.48 2.55
C PRO A 73 -0.04 19.40 3.55
N GLY A 74 0.85 19.09 4.48
CA GLY A 74 0.65 18.00 5.41
C GLY A 74 -0.60 18.28 6.24
N PRO A 75 -1.38 17.24 6.59
CA PRO A 75 -2.43 17.41 7.59
C PRO A 75 -1.78 17.87 8.89
N THR A 76 -2.51 18.60 9.75
CA THR A 76 -1.99 18.85 11.11
C THR A 76 -1.62 17.53 11.77
N PRO A 77 -0.67 17.50 12.71
CA PRO A 77 -0.36 16.30 13.49
C PRO A 77 -1.62 15.66 14.10
N ALA A 78 -2.57 16.48 14.55
CA ALA A 78 -3.86 16.01 15.05
C ALA A 78 -4.72 15.36 13.95
N GLY A 79 -4.76 15.92 12.74
CA GLY A 79 -5.45 15.34 11.58
C GLY A 79 -4.81 14.06 11.07
N ALA A 80 -3.47 14.01 11.03
CA ALA A 80 -2.71 12.82 10.69
C ALA A 80 -3.01 11.68 11.69
N LEU A 81 -3.01 11.98 12.98
CA LEU A 81 -3.31 11.01 14.04
C LEU A 81 -4.77 10.55 14.00
N ALA A 82 -5.73 11.47 13.91
CA ALA A 82 -7.15 11.13 13.86
C ALA A 82 -7.49 10.36 12.57
N GLY A 83 -7.04 10.85 11.42
CA GLY A 83 -7.21 10.20 10.13
C GLY A 83 -6.55 8.83 10.07
N GLY A 84 -5.31 8.72 10.56
CA GLY A 84 -4.57 7.46 10.67
C GLY A 84 -5.26 6.44 11.59
N ALA A 85 -5.82 6.88 12.72
CA ALA A 85 -6.57 6.03 13.63
C ALA A 85 -7.86 5.50 12.98
N ILE A 86 -8.66 6.37 12.36
CA ILE A 86 -9.88 5.99 11.64
C ILE A 86 -9.56 5.04 10.49
N PHE A 87 -8.50 5.33 9.75
CA PHE A 87 -8.02 4.51 8.65
C PHE A 87 -7.56 3.11 9.13
N ALA A 88 -6.85 3.05 10.26
CA ALA A 88 -6.40 1.79 10.86
C ALA A 88 -7.59 0.92 11.30
N VAL A 89 -8.62 1.51 11.91
CA VAL A 89 -9.86 0.79 12.25
C VAL A 89 -10.53 0.25 10.98
N GLY A 90 -10.63 1.07 9.94
CA GLY A 90 -11.16 0.66 8.63
C GLY A 90 -10.38 -0.51 8.02
N MET A 91 -9.06 -0.49 8.11
CA MET A 91 -8.16 -1.59 7.69
C MET A 91 -8.47 -2.92 8.37
N VAL A 92 -8.69 -2.92 9.68
CA VAL A 92 -9.01 -4.14 10.43
C VAL A 92 -10.39 -4.68 10.03
N LEU A 93 -11.40 -3.81 9.89
CA LEU A 93 -12.76 -4.20 9.50
C LEU A 93 -12.85 -4.72 8.06
N ALA A 94 -12.12 -4.10 7.13
CA ALA A 94 -12.05 -4.56 5.74
C ALA A 94 -11.25 -5.87 5.57
N GLY A 95 -10.25 -6.09 6.43
CA GLY A 95 -9.33 -7.23 6.36
C GLY A 95 -8.30 -7.13 5.22
N SER A 96 -8.11 -5.93 4.68
CA SER A 96 -7.16 -5.58 3.61
C SER A 96 -6.72 -4.13 3.76
N CYS A 97 -5.60 -3.73 3.15
CA CYS A 97 -5.34 -2.32 2.86
C CYS A 97 -5.95 -1.95 1.49
N ILE A 98 -5.97 -0.66 1.14
CA ILE A 98 -6.55 -0.20 -0.13
C ILE A 98 -5.86 -0.84 -1.35
N ALA A 99 -4.52 -0.80 -1.42
CA ALA A 99 -3.76 -1.49 -2.46
C ALA A 99 -4.05 -3.00 -2.45
N GLY A 100 -4.20 -3.57 -1.25
CA GLY A 100 -4.64 -4.93 -0.97
C GLY A 100 -5.97 -5.31 -1.62
N ALA A 101 -6.94 -4.40 -1.57
CA ALA A 101 -8.26 -4.62 -2.14
C ALA A 101 -8.21 -4.72 -3.67
N PHE A 102 -7.37 -3.92 -4.33
CA PHE A 102 -7.21 -3.97 -5.79
C PHE A 102 -6.62 -5.31 -6.25
N TRP A 103 -5.44 -5.72 -5.77
CA TRP A 103 -4.85 -6.97 -6.27
C TRP A 103 -5.65 -8.23 -5.85
N ARG A 104 -6.26 -8.25 -4.65
CA ARG A 104 -7.16 -9.34 -4.22
C ARG A 104 -8.45 -9.41 -5.02
N LEU A 105 -8.95 -8.27 -5.50
CA LEU A 105 -10.06 -8.27 -6.45
C LEU A 105 -9.63 -8.94 -7.77
N GLY A 106 -8.39 -8.70 -8.21
CA GLY A 106 -7.76 -9.42 -9.33
C GLY A 106 -7.64 -10.94 -9.12
N GLU A 107 -7.54 -11.42 -7.86
CA GLU A 107 -7.57 -12.87 -7.54
C GLU A 107 -8.96 -13.52 -7.68
N GLY A 108 -10.00 -12.71 -7.87
CA GLY A 108 -11.39 -13.16 -7.91
C GLY A 108 -12.11 -13.09 -6.56
N GLN A 109 -11.56 -12.38 -5.56
CA GLN A 109 -12.23 -12.20 -4.28
C GLN A 109 -13.26 -11.06 -4.32
N LEU A 110 -14.50 -11.40 -4.72
CA LEU A 110 -15.59 -10.44 -4.95
C LEU A 110 -15.95 -9.61 -3.71
N SER A 111 -15.65 -10.09 -2.51
CA SER A 111 -15.88 -9.32 -1.29
C SER A 111 -15.07 -8.01 -1.21
N GLN A 112 -14.00 -7.88 -1.99
CA GLN A 112 -13.21 -6.64 -2.05
C GLN A 112 -13.92 -5.53 -2.83
N LEU A 113 -14.93 -5.86 -3.67
CA LEU A 113 -15.80 -4.86 -4.30
C LEU A 113 -16.54 -4.04 -3.25
N ALA A 114 -17.00 -4.68 -2.17
CA ALA A 114 -17.65 -3.99 -1.07
C ALA A 114 -16.71 -2.99 -0.38
N VAL A 115 -15.44 -3.35 -0.23
CA VAL A 115 -14.41 -2.45 0.34
C VAL A 115 -14.18 -1.26 -0.59
N LEU A 116 -13.96 -1.50 -1.89
CA LEU A 116 -13.73 -0.41 -2.87
C LEU A 116 -14.95 0.51 -3.01
N ALA A 117 -16.17 -0.05 -3.01
CA ALA A 117 -17.40 0.72 -2.97
C ALA A 117 -17.51 1.54 -1.67
N GLY A 118 -17.13 0.95 -0.54
CA GLY A 118 -17.02 1.65 0.74
C GLY A 118 -16.02 2.81 0.68
N VAL A 119 -14.83 2.61 0.12
CA VAL A 119 -13.79 3.66 0.00
C VAL A 119 -14.30 4.84 -0.84
N LEU A 120 -15.00 4.56 -1.94
CA LEU A 120 -15.64 5.60 -2.75
C LEU A 120 -16.74 6.34 -1.95
N ALA A 121 -17.61 5.61 -1.26
CA ALA A 121 -18.65 6.19 -0.43
C ALA A 121 -18.09 7.02 0.74
N GLY A 122 -17.02 6.57 1.39
CA GLY A 122 -16.33 7.30 2.46
C GLY A 122 -15.63 8.55 1.95
N THR A 123 -15.05 8.49 0.74
CA THR A 123 -14.49 9.65 0.07
C THR A 123 -15.58 10.68 -0.26
N TRP A 124 -16.71 10.23 -0.79
CA TRP A 124 -17.86 11.09 -1.06
C TRP A 124 -18.42 11.70 0.23
N LEU A 125 -18.48 10.92 1.31
CA LEU A 125 -18.92 11.39 2.62
C LEU A 125 -18.00 12.49 3.16
N TYR A 126 -16.69 12.38 2.99
CA TYR A 126 -15.74 13.43 3.39
C TYR A 126 -16.01 14.76 2.67
N VAL A 127 -16.31 14.72 1.37
CA VAL A 127 -16.64 15.93 0.59
C VAL A 127 -17.91 16.62 1.09
N ASN A 128 -18.91 15.85 1.53
CA ASN A 128 -20.20 16.36 1.99
C ASN A 128 -20.24 16.70 3.48
N LEU A 129 -19.38 16.08 4.30
CA LEU A 129 -19.25 16.32 5.74
C LEU A 129 -17.81 16.73 6.09
N PRO A 130 -17.41 17.98 5.80
CA PRO A 130 -16.07 18.49 6.08
C PRO A 130 -15.86 18.81 7.58
N PHE A 131 -16.45 18.03 8.49
CA PHE A 131 -16.42 18.29 9.94
C PHE A 131 -15.02 18.19 10.56
N LEU A 132 -14.08 17.51 9.90
CA LEU A 132 -12.68 17.36 10.31
C LEU A 132 -11.72 18.01 9.31
N THR A 133 -11.98 19.24 8.86
CA THR A 133 -11.00 20.02 8.08
C THR A 133 -9.85 20.42 9.00
N THR A 134 -8.82 19.57 9.05
CA THR A 134 -7.57 19.97 9.69
C THR A 134 -6.91 21.02 8.82
N VAL A 135 -6.80 22.24 9.36
CA VAL A 135 -6.02 23.35 8.80
C VAL A 135 -4.66 22.81 8.38
N THR A 136 -4.30 22.91 7.11
CA THR A 136 -3.00 22.42 6.64
C THR A 136 -1.91 23.32 7.21
N VAL A 137 -1.16 22.82 8.19
CA VAL A 137 0.07 23.47 8.64
C VAL A 137 1.21 22.80 7.89
N GLN A 138 1.97 23.61 7.16
CA GLN A 138 3.13 23.19 6.39
C GLN A 138 4.30 22.91 7.34
N GLU A 139 4.18 21.88 8.17
CA GLU A 139 5.31 21.37 8.92
C GLU A 139 6.28 20.74 7.92
N THR A 140 7.48 21.30 7.85
CA THR A 140 8.61 20.75 7.09
C THR A 140 9.09 19.51 7.82
N PHE A 141 8.32 18.41 7.70
CA PHE A 141 8.74 17.14 8.25
C PHE A 141 10.02 16.71 7.53
N ASN A 142 11.15 16.80 8.24
CA ASN A 142 12.44 16.47 7.67
C ASN A 142 12.48 14.97 7.38
N ALA A 143 12.49 14.61 6.10
CA ALA A 143 12.49 13.22 5.64
C ALA A 143 13.63 12.40 6.29
N TRP A 144 14.76 13.03 6.63
CA TRP A 144 15.88 12.37 7.29
C TRP A 144 15.57 11.94 8.74
N ILE A 145 14.69 12.65 9.45
CA ILE A 145 14.19 12.23 10.77
C ILE A 145 13.34 10.96 10.61
N ALA A 146 12.49 10.90 9.58
CA ALA A 146 11.71 9.73 9.25
C ALA A 146 12.62 8.52 8.96
N VAL A 147 13.69 8.72 8.18
CA VAL A 147 14.70 7.69 7.91
C VAL A 147 15.36 7.23 9.21
N GLY A 148 15.75 8.14 10.10
CA GLY A 148 16.32 7.82 11.40
C GLY A 148 15.39 6.95 12.26
N LEU A 149 14.11 7.31 12.33
CA LEU A 149 13.08 6.54 13.05
C LEU A 149 12.84 5.16 12.42
N LEU A 150 12.81 5.06 11.10
CA LEU A 150 12.65 3.79 10.39
C LEU A 150 13.87 2.88 10.56
N LEU A 151 15.08 3.43 10.58
CA LEU A 151 16.30 2.68 10.91
C LEU A 151 16.28 2.19 12.36
N LEU A 152 15.88 3.04 13.30
CA LEU A 152 15.66 2.66 14.70
C LEU A 152 14.63 1.54 14.84
N GLY A 153 13.50 1.65 14.13
CA GLY A 153 12.46 0.62 14.07
C GLY A 153 12.98 -0.69 13.49
N LEU A 154 13.77 -0.64 12.41
CA LEU A 154 14.38 -1.82 11.80
C LEU A 154 15.41 -2.46 12.73
N MET A 155 16.25 -1.67 13.39
CA MET A 155 17.21 -2.15 14.39
C MET A 155 16.50 -2.77 15.60
N ALA A 156 15.41 -2.16 16.08
CA ALA A 156 14.60 -2.69 17.16
C ALA A 156 13.94 -4.02 16.76
N VAL A 157 13.38 -4.12 15.56
CA VAL A 157 12.81 -5.37 15.02
C VAL A 157 13.90 -6.42 14.81
N ALA A 158 15.07 -6.07 14.28
CA ALA A 158 16.20 -6.98 14.11
C ALA A 158 16.77 -7.45 15.47
N ALA A 159 16.82 -6.57 16.46
CA ALA A 159 17.21 -6.93 17.83
C ALA A 159 16.17 -7.81 18.52
N TRP A 160 14.89 -7.57 18.27
CA TRP A 160 13.78 -8.41 18.75
C TRP A 160 13.75 -9.77 18.06
N GLU A 161 14.02 -9.83 16.75
CA GLU A 161 14.15 -11.08 15.99
C GLU A 161 15.27 -11.96 16.55
N ARG A 162 16.40 -11.36 16.97
CA ARG A 162 17.49 -12.10 17.63
C ARG A 162 17.06 -12.72 18.96
N ARG A 163 16.04 -12.16 19.62
CA ARG A 163 15.50 -12.68 20.89
C ARG A 163 14.42 -13.74 20.70
N GLN A 164 13.90 -13.91 19.50
CA GLN A 164 12.87 -14.92 19.23
C GLN A 164 13.50 -16.18 18.62
N PRO A 165 13.02 -17.37 19.02
CA PRO A 165 13.42 -18.60 18.36
C PRO A 165 13.01 -18.51 16.89
N ARG A 166 13.99 -18.67 15.99
CA ARG A 166 13.75 -18.68 14.55
C ARG A 166 12.77 -19.80 14.23
N VAL A 167 11.50 -19.46 13.96
CA VAL A 167 10.60 -20.38 13.27
C VAL A 167 11.16 -20.49 11.87
N GLY A 168 12.00 -21.52 11.68
CA GLY A 168 12.64 -21.82 10.42
C GLY A 168 11.57 -22.00 9.37
N GLU A 169 11.69 -21.26 8.28
CA GLU A 169 11.01 -21.63 7.05
C GLU A 169 12.05 -21.59 5.96
N GLU A 170 12.31 -22.76 5.41
CA GLU A 170 13.25 -22.98 4.32
C GLU A 170 12.77 -22.18 3.10
N LEU A 171 13.70 -21.42 2.52
CA LEU A 171 13.53 -20.77 1.23
C LEU A 171 13.25 -21.87 0.18
N PRO A 172 12.12 -21.88 -0.55
CA PRO A 172 11.95 -22.82 -1.65
C PRO A 172 13.07 -22.57 -2.67
N GLY A 173 13.97 -23.56 -2.80
CA GLY A 173 15.12 -23.49 -3.70
C GLY A 173 14.70 -23.05 -5.10
N ALA A 174 15.21 -21.89 -5.50
CA ALA A 174 14.94 -21.29 -6.79
C ALA A 174 15.56 -22.13 -7.93
N ARG A 175 14.79 -23.04 -8.53
CA ARG A 175 15.07 -23.49 -9.90
C ARG A 175 14.71 -22.36 -10.87
N ARG A 176 15.59 -22.09 -11.84
CA ARG A 176 15.61 -20.93 -12.76
C ARG A 176 14.29 -20.56 -13.47
N LEU A 177 13.31 -21.47 -13.56
CA LEU A 177 12.01 -21.24 -14.19
C LEU A 177 10.85 -21.03 -13.18
N SER A 178 11.10 -21.14 -11.88
CA SER A 178 10.07 -21.04 -10.82
C SER A 178 9.93 -19.66 -10.21
N TRP A 179 10.80 -18.68 -10.51
CA TRP A 179 10.76 -17.32 -9.93
C TRP A 179 9.44 -16.58 -10.19
N VAL A 180 8.82 -16.80 -11.35
CA VAL A 180 7.57 -16.12 -11.73
C VAL A 180 6.33 -16.83 -11.14
N ARG A 181 6.46 -18.09 -10.73
CA ARG A 181 5.35 -18.93 -10.22
C ARG A 181 5.39 -19.18 -8.71
N ALA A 182 6.56 -19.15 -8.10
CA ALA A 182 6.75 -19.40 -6.68
C ALA A 182 6.32 -18.19 -5.84
N PRO A 183 5.84 -18.41 -4.60
CA PRO A 183 5.64 -17.33 -3.64
C PRO A 183 6.97 -16.65 -3.33
N TRP A 184 6.98 -15.32 -3.32
CA TRP A 184 8.20 -14.56 -3.05
C TRP A 184 8.41 -14.43 -1.55
N ALA A 185 9.68 -14.43 -1.13
CA ALA A 185 10.02 -13.98 0.21
C ALA A 185 9.54 -12.53 0.37
N PRO A 186 8.91 -12.17 1.50
CA PRO A 186 8.33 -10.84 1.68
C PRO A 186 9.42 -9.75 1.64
N GLU A 187 10.64 -10.06 2.06
CA GLU A 187 11.82 -9.18 1.96
C GLU A 187 12.17 -8.88 0.49
N LEU A 188 12.19 -9.89 -0.39
CA LEU A 188 12.43 -9.71 -1.81
C LEU A 188 11.32 -8.88 -2.46
N GLY A 189 10.06 -9.16 -2.12
CA GLY A 189 8.90 -8.39 -2.57
C GLY A 189 9.00 -6.91 -2.17
N ALA A 190 9.41 -6.65 -0.92
CA ALA A 190 9.61 -5.29 -0.40
C ALA A 190 10.70 -4.54 -1.16
N VAL A 191 11.86 -5.17 -1.41
CA VAL A 191 12.97 -4.54 -2.14
C VAL A 191 12.58 -4.26 -3.59
N VAL A 192 12.02 -5.25 -4.30
CA VAL A 192 11.60 -5.08 -5.70
C VAL A 192 10.54 -3.99 -5.82
N MET A 193 9.55 -3.98 -4.91
CA MET A 193 8.52 -2.96 -4.89
C MET A 193 9.11 -1.57 -4.60
N ALA A 194 10.02 -1.44 -3.63
CA ALA A 194 10.64 -0.16 -3.33
C ALA A 194 11.47 0.38 -4.51
N VAL A 195 12.27 -0.46 -5.15
CA VAL A 195 13.05 -0.09 -6.34
C VAL A 195 12.12 0.34 -7.47
N LEU A 196 11.03 -0.40 -7.70
CA LEU A 196 10.05 -0.07 -8.73
C LEU A 196 9.39 1.27 -8.46
N LEU A 197 9.02 1.53 -7.20
CA LEU A 197 8.47 2.82 -6.78
C LEU A 197 9.48 3.94 -6.98
N VAL A 198 10.69 3.83 -6.44
CA VAL A 198 11.71 4.89 -6.54
C VAL A 198 12.10 5.16 -8.01
N THR A 199 12.24 4.12 -8.82
CA THR A 199 12.53 4.25 -10.25
C THR A 199 11.41 4.97 -10.97
N PHE A 200 10.17 4.61 -10.68
CA PHE A 200 9.01 5.28 -11.25
C PHE A 200 8.99 6.78 -10.85
N MET A 201 9.47 7.11 -9.65
CA MET A 201 9.51 8.47 -9.10
C MET A 201 10.51 9.32 -9.85
N ALA A 202 11.66 8.72 -10.11
CA ALA A 202 12.71 9.32 -10.92
C ALA A 202 12.25 9.59 -12.36
N LEU A 203 11.30 8.81 -12.88
CA LEU A 203 10.82 8.93 -14.27
C LEU A 203 9.66 9.93 -14.41
N THR A 204 8.68 9.91 -13.51
CA THR A 204 7.47 10.75 -13.63
C THR A 204 7.54 12.06 -12.88
N GLY A 205 8.49 12.24 -11.96
CA GLY A 205 8.63 13.46 -11.16
C GLY A 205 7.43 13.76 -10.26
N THR A 206 6.46 12.86 -10.17
CA THR A 206 5.26 12.99 -9.35
C THR A 206 5.28 11.85 -8.34
N GLY A 207 5.01 12.14 -7.07
CA GLY A 207 4.63 11.05 -6.16
C GLY A 207 3.35 10.40 -6.71
N TRP A 208 3.04 9.15 -6.37
CA TRP A 208 1.71 8.55 -6.56
C TRP A 208 1.25 7.90 -5.27
N GLY A 209 -0.06 7.79 -5.11
CA GLY A 209 -0.70 7.07 -4.02
C GLY A 209 -2.02 6.50 -4.50
N VAL A 210 -2.35 5.29 -4.05
CA VAL A 210 -3.60 4.63 -4.47
C VAL A 210 -4.82 5.43 -4.02
N SER A 211 -4.71 6.21 -2.94
CA SER A 211 -5.71 7.17 -2.47
C SER A 211 -6.08 8.24 -3.51
N ARG A 212 -5.16 8.64 -4.40
CA ARG A 212 -5.47 9.60 -5.47
C ARG A 212 -6.35 9.01 -6.56
N ALA A 213 -6.38 7.68 -6.72
CA ALA A 213 -7.30 7.05 -7.66
C ALA A 213 -8.76 7.31 -7.28
N PHE A 214 -9.03 7.56 -5.99
CA PHE A 214 -10.36 7.86 -5.47
C PHE A 214 -10.72 9.35 -5.48
N LEU A 215 -9.84 10.23 -6.01
CA LEU A 215 -10.21 11.61 -6.30
C LEU A 215 -11.16 11.75 -7.48
N LEU A 216 -11.36 10.70 -8.30
CA LEU A 216 -12.14 10.68 -9.54
C LEU A 216 -11.70 11.71 -10.60
N THR A 217 -10.93 12.73 -10.23
CA THR A 217 -10.36 13.77 -11.09
C THR A 217 -8.99 13.39 -11.66
N ASP A 218 -8.29 12.41 -11.05
CA ASP A 218 -6.94 12.00 -11.44
C ASP A 218 -6.94 10.74 -12.32
N PHE A 219 -7.02 10.93 -13.65
CA PHE A 219 -6.91 9.83 -14.63
C PHE A 219 -5.60 9.03 -14.51
N SER A 220 -4.52 9.66 -14.08
CA SER A 220 -3.21 9.02 -13.87
C SER A 220 -3.23 7.99 -12.73
N ALA A 221 -3.91 8.31 -11.63
CA ALA A 221 -4.01 7.42 -10.48
C ALA A 221 -5.00 6.27 -10.73
N ALA A 222 -6.06 6.53 -11.50
CA ALA A 222 -6.97 5.49 -11.99
C ALA A 222 -6.25 4.48 -12.89
N ALA A 223 -5.35 4.95 -13.78
CA ALA A 223 -4.52 4.08 -14.61
C ALA A 223 -3.61 3.17 -13.79
N TYR A 224 -2.97 3.69 -12.74
CA TYR A 224 -2.15 2.89 -11.82
C TYR A 224 -2.98 1.85 -11.04
N ALA A 225 -4.16 2.24 -10.52
CA ALA A 225 -5.08 1.35 -9.84
C ALA A 225 -5.64 0.24 -10.75
N GLY A 226 -5.95 0.57 -12.01
CA GLY A 226 -6.29 -0.40 -13.05
C GLY A 226 -5.14 -1.35 -13.34
N GLY A 227 -3.91 -0.84 -13.40
CA GLY A 227 -2.70 -1.65 -13.50
C GLY A 227 -2.56 -2.63 -12.34
N LEU A 228 -2.79 -2.20 -11.09
CA LEU A 228 -2.76 -3.07 -9.90
C LEU A 228 -3.74 -4.25 -10.00
N LEU A 229 -4.96 -3.98 -10.51
CA LEU A 229 -5.97 -5.02 -10.77
C LEU A 229 -5.48 -6.02 -11.81
N ILE A 230 -4.98 -5.52 -12.95
CA ILE A 230 -4.50 -6.35 -14.06
C ILE A 230 -3.27 -7.17 -13.61
N GLY A 231 -2.35 -6.57 -12.86
CA GLY A 231 -1.18 -7.23 -12.28
C GLY A 231 -1.55 -8.34 -11.30
N GLY A 232 -2.52 -8.10 -10.42
CA GLY A 232 -3.07 -9.11 -9.50
C GLY A 232 -3.85 -10.22 -10.22
N PHE A 233 -4.46 -9.93 -11.36
CA PHE A 233 -5.08 -10.97 -12.19
C PHE A 233 -4.03 -11.84 -12.91
N LEU A 234 -3.00 -11.19 -13.50
CA LEU A 234 -1.89 -11.86 -14.18
C LEU A 234 -1.12 -12.78 -13.23
N GLY A 235 -0.78 -12.31 -12.03
CA GLY A 235 -0.09 -13.13 -11.05
C GLY A 235 -0.97 -14.28 -10.53
N ALA A 236 -2.29 -14.08 -10.37
CA ALA A 236 -3.23 -15.12 -9.94
C ALA A 236 -3.27 -16.25 -10.97
N ARG A 237 -3.36 -15.85 -12.24
CA ARG A 237 -3.41 -16.78 -13.37
C ARG A 237 -2.09 -17.54 -13.54
N LEU A 238 -0.95 -16.86 -13.43
CA LEU A 238 0.35 -17.52 -13.49
C LEU A 238 0.59 -18.45 -12.30
N GLY A 239 0.08 -18.11 -11.11
CA GLY A 239 0.16 -18.94 -9.91
C GLY A 239 -0.84 -20.10 -9.90
N ARG A 240 -1.81 -20.13 -10.83
CA ARG A 240 -2.99 -21.02 -10.79
C ARG A 240 -3.78 -20.90 -9.48
N GLU A 241 -3.72 -19.73 -8.84
CA GLU A 241 -4.41 -19.43 -7.57
C GLU A 241 -5.73 -18.68 -7.78
N PHE A 242 -6.04 -18.31 -9.03
CA PHE A 242 -7.28 -17.62 -9.36
C PHE A 242 -8.49 -18.50 -9.01
N ARG A 243 -9.30 -18.02 -8.08
CA ARG A 243 -10.55 -18.69 -7.68
C ARG A 243 -11.55 -17.62 -7.31
N VAL A 244 -12.68 -17.63 -8.02
CA VAL A 244 -13.80 -16.73 -7.69
C VAL A 244 -14.34 -17.13 -6.32
N ARG A 245 -14.13 -16.27 -5.33
CA ARG A 245 -14.63 -16.45 -3.97
C ARG A 245 -15.82 -15.52 -3.79
N GLY A 246 -17.00 -16.11 -3.67
CA GLY A 246 -18.25 -15.37 -3.43
C GLY A 246 -18.24 -14.64 -2.08
N PRO A 247 -19.05 -13.58 -1.93
CA PRO A 247 -19.28 -12.95 -0.64
C PRO A 247 -19.97 -13.96 0.28
N GLY A 248 -19.28 -14.49 1.29
CA GLY A 248 -19.75 -15.53 2.21
C GLY A 248 -20.88 -15.10 3.17
N GLY A 249 -21.85 -14.33 2.70
CA GLY A 249 -23.00 -13.81 3.44
C GLY A 249 -23.13 -12.28 3.39
N ARG A 250 -24.30 -11.77 3.80
CA ARG A 250 -24.60 -10.32 3.86
C ARG A 250 -23.84 -9.62 4.99
N ALA A 251 -23.76 -10.23 6.17
CA ALA A 251 -23.06 -9.67 7.33
C ALA A 251 -21.58 -9.33 7.08
N PRO A 252 -20.72 -10.25 6.56
CA PRO A 252 -19.32 -9.91 6.28
C PRO A 252 -19.16 -8.89 5.15
N MET A 253 -20.16 -8.75 4.27
CA MET A 253 -20.14 -7.76 3.19
C MET A 253 -20.41 -6.35 3.72
N VAL A 254 -21.35 -6.20 4.65
CA VAL A 254 -21.64 -4.93 5.34
C VAL A 254 -20.42 -4.47 6.15
N ILE A 255 -19.78 -5.38 6.91
CA ILE A 255 -18.58 -5.05 7.69
C ILE A 255 -17.45 -4.55 6.78
N ARG A 256 -17.24 -5.21 5.64
CA ARG A 256 -16.23 -4.80 4.64
C ARG A 256 -16.55 -3.46 4.01
N LEU A 257 -17.82 -3.18 3.75
CA LEU A 257 -18.27 -1.91 3.21
C LEU A 257 -18.07 -0.78 4.23
N LEU A 258 -18.46 -0.98 5.49
CA LEU A 258 -18.22 -0.04 6.58
C LEU A 258 -16.73 0.21 6.80
N GLY A 259 -15.91 -0.85 6.77
CA GLY A 259 -14.45 -0.74 6.81
C GLY A 259 -13.91 0.10 5.66
N GLY A 260 -14.41 -0.10 4.44
CA GLY A 260 -14.10 0.72 3.27
C GLY A 260 -14.49 2.19 3.45
N VAL A 261 -15.68 2.47 3.99
CA VAL A 261 -16.13 3.85 4.27
C VAL A 261 -15.18 4.55 5.24
N LEU A 262 -14.81 3.88 6.34
CA LEU A 262 -13.86 4.43 7.31
C LEU A 262 -12.47 4.64 6.70
N MET A 263 -11.99 3.72 5.87
CA MET A 263 -10.74 3.89 5.13
C MET A 263 -10.80 5.09 4.18
N GLY A 264 -11.88 5.21 3.39
CA GLY A 264 -12.05 6.30 2.45
C GLY A 264 -12.07 7.65 3.16
N TYR A 265 -12.84 7.75 4.24
CA TYR A 265 -12.93 8.96 5.05
C TYR A 265 -11.60 9.29 5.76
N GLY A 266 -11.01 8.32 6.46
CA GLY A 266 -9.75 8.49 7.19
C GLY A 266 -8.56 8.83 6.28
N ALA A 267 -8.51 8.27 5.06
CA ALA A 267 -7.48 8.58 4.09
C ALA A 267 -7.54 10.04 3.58
N ARG A 268 -8.72 10.67 3.64
CA ARG A 268 -8.89 12.09 3.30
C ARG A 268 -8.50 13.00 4.44
N VAL A 269 -8.94 12.68 5.66
CA VAL A 269 -8.56 13.41 6.87
C VAL A 269 -7.05 13.37 7.09
N GLY A 270 -6.44 12.20 6.91
CA GLY A 270 -5.00 11.98 7.06
C GLY A 270 -4.17 12.25 5.79
N TRP A 271 -4.78 12.74 4.70
CA TRP A 271 -4.10 13.05 3.43
C TRP A 271 -3.21 11.92 2.86
N GLY A 272 -3.61 10.65 3.07
CA GLY A 272 -2.85 9.48 2.63
C GLY A 272 -3.56 8.17 2.96
N CYS A 273 -3.33 7.12 2.17
CA CYS A 273 -3.80 5.77 2.50
C CYS A 273 -2.71 4.81 2.96
N THR A 274 -1.45 5.24 2.88
CA THR A 274 -0.21 4.58 3.34
C THR A 274 0.95 5.54 3.11
#